data_AF-A0A382USM4-F1
#
_entry.id   AF-A0A382USM4-F1
#
_cell.length_a   1.000
_cell.length_b   1.000
_cell.length_c   1.000
_cell.angle_alpha   90.00
_cell.angle_beta   90.00
_cell.angle_gamma   90.00
#
_symmetry.space_group_name_H-M   'P 1'
#
loop_
_entity.id
_entity.type
_entity.pdbx_description
1 polymer ?
#
loop_
_entity_poly.entity_id
_entity_poly.type
_entity_poly.pdbx_seq_one_letter_code
_entity_poly.pdbx_strand_id
1 'polypeptide(L)'
;MNPNPNNSLSINGIRYIPVEVIDVAGLVPGAHKGKGMGNKFLDDLRQADVLIQVVDSSGNTDLEGNTVEGADPIEEVKFLKHELCQWIGEIIMRNWSRSARAVESGEKIETFLSDRLAGLKFSREHVIASLRKASISNPVIKWGSKKD
;
A
#
# COMPACT_ATOMS: atom_id res chain seq x y z
N MET A 1 41.09 -11.44 -12.40
CA MET A 1 40.60 -12.20 -11.22
C MET A 1 39.15 -11.80 -11.02
N ASN A 2 38.19 -12.70 -11.21
CA ASN A 2 36.78 -12.37 -10.97
C ASN A 2 36.54 -12.33 -9.46
N PRO A 3 35.98 -11.26 -8.89
CA PRO A 3 35.64 -11.22 -7.46
C PRO A 3 34.64 -12.35 -7.16
N ASN A 4 34.86 -13.08 -6.06
CA ASN A 4 34.00 -14.19 -5.62
C ASN A 4 33.32 -13.84 -4.27
N PRO A 5 32.28 -12.99 -4.27
CA PRO A 5 31.58 -12.61 -3.04
C PRO A 5 30.65 -13.72 -2.53
N ASN A 6 30.61 -13.95 -1.21
CA ASN A 6 29.82 -15.03 -0.58
C ASN A 6 28.29 -14.88 -0.71
N ASN A 7 27.79 -13.69 -1.07
CA ASN A 7 26.37 -13.34 -1.02
C ASN A 7 25.77 -12.92 -2.38
N SER A 8 26.52 -13.08 -3.46
CA SER A 8 26.08 -12.65 -4.80
C SER A 8 26.90 -13.36 -5.87
N LEU A 9 26.33 -13.50 -7.06
CA LEU A 9 27.03 -14.07 -8.20
C LEU A 9 27.74 -12.95 -8.97
N SER A 10 28.97 -13.16 -9.43
CA SER A 10 29.70 -12.20 -10.26
C SER A 10 30.16 -12.86 -11.56
N ILE A 11 29.61 -12.42 -12.70
CA ILE A 11 29.93 -12.97 -14.04
C ILE A 11 30.30 -11.81 -14.94
N ASN A 12 31.46 -11.90 -15.62
CA ASN A 12 31.92 -10.91 -16.62
C ASN A 12 31.91 -9.45 -16.12
N GLY A 13 32.24 -9.23 -14.84
CA GLY A 13 32.24 -7.89 -14.23
C GLY A 13 30.85 -7.39 -13.80
N ILE A 14 29.79 -8.18 -13.97
CA ILE A 14 28.43 -7.88 -13.50
C ILE A 14 28.16 -8.62 -12.19
N ARG A 15 27.68 -7.89 -11.18
CA ARG A 15 27.26 -8.46 -9.89
C ARG A 15 25.74 -8.66 -9.87
N TYR A 16 25.31 -9.89 -9.65
CA TYR A 16 23.92 -10.30 -9.53
C TYR A 16 23.57 -10.38 -8.05
N ILE A 17 22.77 -9.42 -7.59
CA ILE A 17 22.30 -9.33 -6.20
C ILE A 17 21.00 -10.14 -6.10
N PRO A 18 20.93 -11.18 -5.25
CA PRO A 18 19.70 -11.92 -5.06
C PRO A 18 18.63 -11.04 -4.43
N VAL A 19 17.39 -11.17 -4.91
CA VAL A 19 16.20 -10.51 -4.37
C VAL A 19 15.12 -11.57 -4.14
N GLU A 20 14.36 -11.42 -3.07
CA GLU A 20 13.19 -12.26 -2.81
C GLU A 20 12.00 -11.75 -3.62
N VAL A 21 11.30 -12.66 -4.28
CA VAL A 21 10.09 -12.35 -5.07
C VAL A 21 8.95 -13.18 -4.52
N ILE A 22 7.88 -12.50 -4.12
CA ILE A 22 6.66 -13.12 -3.62
C ILE A 22 5.63 -13.03 -4.73
N ASP A 23 5.07 -14.18 -5.12
CA ASP A 23 3.93 -14.23 -6.03
C ASP A 23 2.65 -13.94 -5.24
N VAL A 24 2.04 -12.79 -5.54
CA VAL A 24 0.87 -12.30 -4.81
C VAL A 24 -0.37 -12.49 -5.67
N ALA A 25 -1.43 -13.08 -5.07
CA ALA A 25 -2.69 -13.27 -5.77
C ALA A 25 -3.30 -11.94 -6.25
N GLY A 26 -3.94 -11.88 -7.42
CA GLY A 26 -4.60 -10.65 -7.88
C GLY A 26 -5.71 -10.15 -6.93
N LEU A 27 -5.82 -8.83 -6.77
CA LEU A 27 -6.98 -8.22 -6.14
C LEU A 27 -8.13 -8.10 -7.16
N VAL A 28 -9.33 -8.45 -6.73
CA VAL A 28 -10.57 -8.16 -7.48
C VAL A 28 -11.26 -6.92 -6.90
N PRO A 29 -12.13 -6.26 -7.68
CA PRO A 29 -12.85 -5.09 -7.19
C PRO A 29 -13.59 -5.29 -5.86
N GLY A 30 -13.31 -4.39 -4.91
CA GLY A 30 -13.92 -4.43 -3.57
C GLY A 30 -13.26 -5.40 -2.59
N ALA A 31 -12.03 -5.84 -2.86
CA ALA A 31 -11.30 -6.71 -1.95
C ALA A 31 -11.01 -6.08 -0.58
N HIS A 32 -10.82 -4.75 -0.49
CA HIS A 32 -10.72 -4.04 0.80
C HIS A 32 -11.95 -4.26 1.70
N LYS A 33 -13.14 -4.47 1.13
CA LYS A 33 -14.38 -4.72 1.88
C LYS A 33 -14.53 -6.17 2.35
N GLY A 34 -13.49 -6.99 2.22
CA GLY A 34 -13.50 -8.41 2.59
C GLY A 34 -14.10 -9.33 1.52
N LYS A 35 -14.22 -8.88 0.26
CA LYS A 35 -14.52 -9.77 -0.87
C LYS A 35 -13.24 -10.50 -1.30
N GLY A 36 -13.30 -11.83 -1.46
CA GLY A 36 -12.19 -12.62 -2.01
C GLY A 36 -10.97 -12.78 -1.08
N MET A 37 -9.78 -12.92 -1.67
CA MET A 37 -8.50 -13.15 -0.96
C MET A 37 -7.80 -11.87 -0.46
N GLY A 38 -8.55 -10.77 -0.27
CA GLY A 38 -7.99 -9.46 0.09
C GLY A 38 -7.05 -9.51 1.31
N ASN A 39 -7.42 -10.21 2.39
CA ASN A 39 -6.56 -10.31 3.57
C ASN A 39 -5.22 -11.01 3.28
N LYS A 40 -5.20 -12.04 2.44
CA LYS A 40 -3.98 -12.75 2.07
C LYS A 40 -3.07 -11.86 1.21
N PHE A 41 -3.64 -11.18 0.20
CA PHE A 41 -2.93 -10.18 -0.60
C PHE A 41 -2.26 -9.13 0.28
N LEU A 42 -3.00 -8.61 1.26
CA LEU A 42 -2.54 -7.55 2.14
C LEU A 42 -1.48 -8.02 3.14
N ASP A 43 -1.53 -9.29 3.55
CA ASP A 43 -0.50 -9.91 4.37
C ASP A 43 0.80 -10.14 3.59
N ASP A 44 0.71 -10.56 2.32
CA ASP A 44 1.87 -10.69 1.43
C ASP A 44 2.48 -9.31 1.15
N LEU A 45 1.64 -8.30 0.88
CA LEU A 45 2.07 -6.92 0.66
C LEU A 45 2.78 -6.33 1.90
N ARG A 46 2.35 -6.71 3.11
CA ARG A 46 2.98 -6.26 4.37
C ARG A 46 4.43 -6.74 4.50
N GLN A 47 4.75 -7.89 3.90
CA GLN A 47 6.08 -8.47 3.93
C GLN A 47 6.99 -7.86 2.85
N ALA A 48 6.41 -7.43 1.72
CA ALA A 48 7.15 -6.82 0.63
C ALA A 48 7.60 -5.39 0.92
N ASP A 49 8.78 -5.02 0.44
CA ASP A 49 9.27 -3.62 0.45
C ASP A 49 8.89 -2.87 -0.83
N VAL A 50 8.59 -3.61 -1.91
CA VAL A 50 8.21 -3.08 -3.23
C VAL A 50 7.10 -3.93 -3.82
N LEU A 51 6.13 -3.28 -4.46
CA LEU A 51 5.08 -3.93 -5.26
C LEU A 51 5.36 -3.71 -6.75
N ILE A 52 5.41 -4.80 -7.52
CA ILE A 52 5.48 -4.75 -8.99
C ILE A 52 4.09 -5.11 -9.50
N GLN A 53 3.41 -4.14 -10.11
CA GLN A 53 2.13 -4.39 -10.77
C GLN A 53 2.39 -4.79 -12.22
N VAL A 54 1.94 -5.99 -12.58
CA VAL A 54 1.89 -6.45 -13.98
C VAL A 54 0.52 -6.08 -14.54
N VAL A 55 0.47 -5.44 -15.70
CA VAL A 55 -0.77 -5.01 -16.37
C VAL A 55 -0.81 -5.53 -17.80
N ASP A 56 -2.00 -5.86 -18.31
CA ASP A 56 -2.17 -6.23 -19.71
C ASP A 56 -2.25 -4.98 -20.59
N SER A 57 -1.14 -4.65 -21.27
CA SER A 57 -1.11 -3.51 -22.19
C SER A 57 -1.90 -3.73 -23.49
N SER A 58 -2.34 -4.96 -23.78
CA SER A 58 -3.10 -5.27 -25.00
C SER A 58 -4.58 -4.87 -24.89
N GLY A 59 -5.07 -4.64 -23.67
CA GLY A 59 -6.46 -4.27 -23.41
C GLY A 59 -7.45 -5.40 -23.67
N ASN A 60 -6.98 -6.66 -23.62
CA ASN A 60 -7.81 -7.82 -23.90
C ASN A 60 -8.38 -8.46 -22.63
N THR A 61 -8.04 -7.95 -21.45
CA THR A 61 -8.57 -8.42 -20.16
C THR A 61 -9.17 -7.28 -19.34
N ASP A 62 -10.30 -7.55 -18.68
CA ASP A 62 -10.86 -6.66 -17.67
C ASP A 62 -10.21 -6.86 -16.29
N LEU A 63 -10.67 -6.09 -15.28
CA LEU A 63 -10.15 -6.15 -13.91
C LEU A 63 -10.39 -7.49 -13.20
N GLU A 64 -11.28 -8.33 -13.71
CA GLU A 64 -11.56 -9.66 -13.18
C GLU A 64 -10.80 -10.74 -13.96
N GLY A 65 -10.03 -10.36 -14.99
CA GLY A 65 -9.29 -11.26 -15.86
C GLY A 65 -10.15 -11.91 -16.95
N ASN A 66 -11.37 -11.42 -17.19
CA ASN A 66 -12.20 -11.90 -18.29
C ASN A 66 -11.75 -11.26 -19.61
N THR A 67 -11.92 -12.00 -20.70
CA THR A 67 -11.63 -11.47 -22.04
C THR A 67 -12.62 -10.40 -22.43
N VAL A 68 -12.10 -9.22 -22.79
CA VAL A 68 -12.86 -8.08 -23.30
C VAL A 68 -12.09 -7.45 -24.45
N GLU A 69 -12.72 -6.54 -25.20
CA GLU A 69 -12.04 -5.79 -26.25
C GLU A 69 -11.87 -4.33 -25.81
N GLY A 70 -10.64 -3.82 -25.88
CA GLY A 70 -10.36 -2.40 -25.68
C GLY A 70 -10.41 -1.91 -24.23
N ALA A 71 -10.04 -2.75 -23.25
CA ALA A 71 -9.82 -2.30 -21.88
C ALA A 71 -8.64 -1.31 -21.80
N ASP A 72 -8.75 -0.31 -20.93
CA ASP A 72 -7.66 0.64 -20.65
C ASP A 72 -6.77 0.12 -19.51
N PRO A 73 -5.48 -0.21 -19.76
CA PRO A 73 -4.57 -0.70 -18.73
C PRO A 73 -4.35 0.32 -17.59
N ILE A 74 -4.57 1.61 -17.86
CA ILE A 74 -4.46 2.66 -16.85
C ILE A 74 -5.54 2.54 -15.79
N GLU A 75 -6.73 2.02 -16.14
CA GLU A 75 -7.78 1.77 -15.16
C GLU A 75 -7.39 0.68 -14.16
N GLU A 76 -6.60 -0.31 -14.57
CA GLU A 76 -6.04 -1.33 -13.66
C GLU A 76 -5.06 -0.73 -12.66
N VAL A 77 -4.19 0.20 -13.09
CA VAL A 77 -3.28 0.93 -12.21
C VAL A 77 -4.03 1.79 -11.21
N LYS A 78 -5.06 2.53 -11.69
CA LYS A 78 -5.92 3.35 -10.82
C LYS A 78 -6.69 2.51 -9.83
N PHE A 79 -7.21 1.36 -10.27
CA PHE A 79 -7.93 0.41 -9.45
C PHE A 79 -7.09 -0.09 -8.28
N LEU A 80 -5.90 -0.65 -8.56
CA LEU A 80 -5.02 -1.16 -7.51
C LEU A 80 -4.64 -0.07 -6.52
N LYS A 81 -4.28 1.12 -7.02
CA LYS A 81 -3.97 2.28 -6.18
C LYS A 81 -5.15 2.66 -5.29
N HIS A 82 -6.37 2.65 -5.82
CA HIS A 82 -7.57 2.95 -5.06
C HIS A 82 -7.78 1.95 -3.92
N GLU A 83 -7.71 0.65 -4.21
CA GLU A 83 -7.88 -0.40 -3.19
C GLU A 83 -6.84 -0.28 -2.06
N LEU A 84 -5.58 -0.03 -2.40
CA LEU A 84 -4.52 0.21 -1.40
C LEU A 84 -4.80 1.44 -0.53
N CYS A 85 -5.25 2.54 -1.15
CA CYS A 85 -5.62 3.75 -0.42
C CYS A 85 -6.81 3.52 0.53
N GLN A 86 -7.85 2.80 0.07
CA GLN A 86 -9.01 2.48 0.90
C GLN A 86 -8.59 1.62 2.09
N TRP A 87 -7.79 0.59 1.86
CA TRP A 87 -7.30 -0.28 2.91
C TRP A 87 -6.48 0.45 3.99
N ILE A 88 -5.50 1.27 3.58
CA ILE A 88 -4.73 2.08 4.54
C ILE A 88 -5.65 3.05 5.28
N GLY A 89 -6.61 3.66 4.56
CA GLY A 89 -7.63 4.52 5.13
C GLY A 89 -8.46 3.80 6.20
N GLU A 90 -8.91 2.58 5.95
CA GLU A 90 -9.65 1.77 6.92
C GLU A 90 -8.83 1.46 8.18
N ILE A 91 -7.54 1.15 8.04
CA ILE A 91 -6.64 0.94 9.18
C ILE A 91 -6.54 2.20 10.03
N ILE A 92 -6.36 3.36 9.39
CA ILE A 92 -6.30 4.65 10.07
C ILE A 92 -7.63 4.94 10.78
N MET A 93 -8.75 4.77 10.08
CA MET A 93 -10.08 5.16 10.55
C MET A 93 -10.72 4.15 11.52
N ARG A 94 -10.15 2.95 11.68
CA ARG A 94 -10.66 1.93 12.61
C ARG A 94 -10.69 2.46 14.04
N ASN A 95 -11.87 2.52 14.64
CA ASN A 95 -12.09 3.09 15.98
C ASN A 95 -11.57 4.54 16.11
N TRP A 96 -11.71 5.35 15.05
CA TRP A 96 -11.17 6.72 15.00
C TRP A 96 -11.72 7.64 16.09
N SER A 97 -13.01 7.56 16.42
CA SER A 97 -13.62 8.46 17.42
C SER A 97 -12.94 8.41 18.79
N ARG A 98 -12.57 7.21 19.28
CA ARG A 98 -11.81 7.04 20.52
C ARG A 98 -10.37 7.52 20.34
N SER A 99 -9.76 7.19 19.22
CA SER A 99 -8.38 7.52 18.87
C SER A 99 -8.15 9.03 18.78
N ALA A 100 -9.05 9.73 18.10
CA ALA A 100 -9.00 11.18 17.93
C ALA A 100 -9.08 11.90 19.28
N ARG A 101 -9.90 11.41 20.23
CA ARG A 101 -9.96 12.02 21.58
C ARG A 101 -8.61 11.95 22.32
N ALA A 102 -7.84 10.88 22.13
CA ALA A 102 -6.51 10.78 22.74
C ALA A 102 -5.55 11.84 22.17
N VAL A 103 -5.59 12.03 20.85
CA VAL A 103 -4.82 13.08 20.16
C VAL A 103 -5.26 14.48 20.61
N GLU A 104 -6.56 14.75 20.67
CA GLU A 104 -7.10 16.03 21.17
C GLU A 104 -6.74 16.28 22.65
N SER A 105 -6.48 15.23 23.43
CA SER A 105 -6.05 15.33 24.84
C SER A 105 -4.53 15.55 25.04
N GLY A 106 -3.76 15.62 23.94
CA GLY A 106 -2.34 15.99 23.98
C GLY A 106 -1.38 14.94 23.39
N GLU A 107 -1.87 13.79 22.94
CA GLU A 107 -1.04 12.83 22.20
C GLU A 107 -0.67 13.39 20.81
N LYS A 108 0.59 13.23 20.40
CA LYS A 108 1.06 13.70 19.09
C LYS A 108 0.50 12.82 17.98
N ILE A 109 -0.18 13.43 17.00
CA ILE A 109 -0.78 12.72 15.87
C ILE A 109 0.26 11.92 15.06
N GLU A 110 1.49 12.43 14.95
CA GLU A 110 2.57 11.76 14.23
C GLU A 110 2.97 10.46 14.92
N THR A 111 3.10 10.48 16.25
CA THR A 111 3.42 9.28 17.05
C THR A 111 2.27 8.28 16.95
N PHE A 112 1.03 8.76 17.18
CA PHE A 112 -0.16 7.93 17.10
C PHE A 112 -0.31 7.20 15.76
N LEU A 113 -0.16 7.91 14.65
CA LEU A 113 -0.25 7.32 13.31
C LEU A 113 0.94 6.41 12.99
N SER A 114 2.14 6.72 13.49
CA SER A 114 3.32 5.86 13.32
C SER A 114 3.10 4.51 13.98
N ASP A 115 2.61 4.48 15.22
CA ASP A 115 2.36 3.23 15.95
C ASP A 115 1.27 2.39 15.26
N ARG A 116 0.22 3.06 14.76
CA ARG A 116 -0.87 2.40 14.04
C ARG A 116 -0.44 1.82 12.70
N LEU A 117 0.47 2.50 12.00
CA LEU A 117 0.94 2.11 10.67
C LEU A 117 2.24 1.30 10.70
N ALA A 118 2.84 1.08 11.88
CA ALA A 118 4.09 0.33 12.05
C ALA A 118 4.01 -1.09 11.46
N GLY A 119 2.83 -1.72 11.56
CA GLY A 119 2.57 -3.03 10.97
C GLY A 119 2.76 -3.06 9.45
N LEU A 120 2.66 -1.92 8.76
CA LEU A 120 2.84 -1.80 7.30
C LEU A 120 4.24 -1.28 6.91
N LYS A 121 5.21 -1.34 7.82
CA LYS A 121 6.58 -0.84 7.63
C LYS A 121 6.67 0.66 7.28
N PHE A 122 5.64 1.44 7.55
CA PHE A 122 5.73 2.90 7.42
C PHE A 122 6.57 3.48 8.56
N SER A 123 7.66 4.18 8.23
CA SER A 123 8.46 4.90 9.21
C SER A 123 7.77 6.19 9.66
N ARG A 124 8.24 6.73 10.79
CA ARG A 124 7.76 8.02 11.31
C ARG A 124 7.99 9.17 10.32
N GLU A 125 9.08 9.11 9.56
CA GLU A 125 9.42 10.09 8.52
C GLU A 125 8.38 10.07 7.40
N HIS A 126 7.92 8.88 6.97
CA HIS A 126 6.83 8.75 5.99
C HIS A 126 5.54 9.39 6.50
N VAL A 127 5.19 9.18 7.77
CA VAL A 127 4.00 9.76 8.40
C VAL A 127 4.10 11.29 8.46
N ILE A 128 5.21 11.82 8.94
CA ILE A 128 5.44 13.28 9.03
C ILE A 128 5.38 13.93 7.65
N ALA A 129 6.07 13.35 6.66
CA ALA A 129 6.05 13.86 5.28
C ALA A 129 4.63 13.83 4.69
N SER A 130 3.87 12.76 4.94
CA SER A 130 2.50 12.62 4.46
C SER A 130 1.55 13.62 5.11
N LEU A 131 1.65 13.85 6.43
CA LEU A 131 0.85 14.85 7.15
C LEU A 131 1.13 16.26 6.64
N ARG A 132 2.41 16.60 6.41
CA ARG A 132 2.81 17.89 5.81
C ARG A 132 2.26 18.06 4.41
N LYS A 133 2.29 17.01 3.59
CA LYS A 133 1.75 17.03 2.22
C LYS A 133 0.23 17.13 2.20
N ALA A 134 -0.44 16.49 3.15
CA ALA A 134 -1.90 16.48 3.24
C ALA A 134 -2.48 17.84 3.68
N SER A 135 -1.70 18.67 4.38
CA SER A 135 -2.08 20.04 4.79
C SER A 135 -3.47 20.10 5.42
N ILE A 136 -3.80 19.16 6.31
CA ILE A 136 -5.14 19.03 6.89
C ILE A 136 -5.31 20.09 7.98
N SER A 137 -6.21 21.04 7.76
CA SER A 137 -6.51 22.13 8.70
C SER A 137 -7.61 21.80 9.71
N ASN A 138 -8.40 20.75 9.45
CA ASN A 138 -9.52 20.38 10.31
C ASN A 138 -9.02 19.69 11.59
N PRO A 139 -9.72 19.88 12.73
CA PRO A 139 -9.47 19.12 13.95
C PRO A 139 -9.47 17.61 13.68
N VAL A 140 -8.61 16.86 14.38
CA VAL A 140 -8.39 15.43 14.17
C VAL A 140 -9.70 14.65 14.35
N ILE A 141 -10.55 15.08 15.28
CA ILE A 141 -11.87 14.48 15.50
C ILE A 141 -12.83 14.60 14.30
N LYS A 142 -12.62 15.55 13.40
CA LYS A 142 -13.41 15.75 12.18
C LYS A 142 -12.83 15.04 10.95
N TRP A 143 -11.71 14.35 11.07
CA TRP A 143 -11.15 13.60 9.95
C TRP A 143 -12.07 12.44 9.57
N GLY A 144 -12.28 12.23 8.27
CA GLY A 144 -13.18 11.20 7.73
C GLY A 144 -14.67 11.56 7.76
N SER A 145 -15.07 12.68 8.36
CA SER A 145 -16.41 13.23 8.13
C SER A 145 -16.49 13.74 6.69
N LYS A 146 -17.56 13.38 5.95
CA LYS A 146 -17.86 14.05 4.67
C LYS A 146 -17.97 15.55 4.97
N LYS A 147 -17.26 16.38 4.20
CA LYS A 147 -17.61 17.81 4.13
C LYS A 147 -19.04 17.86 3.58
N ASP A 148 -19.95 18.43 4.35
CA ASP A 148 -21.20 18.97 3.82
C ASP A 148 -20.89 20.05 2.77
#